data_AF-A0A1M5K9D1-F1
#
_entry.id   AF-A0A1M5K9D1-F1
#
_cell.length_a   1.000
_cell.length_b   1.000
_cell.length_c   1.000
_cell.angle_alpha   90.00
_cell.angle_beta   90.00
_cell.angle_gamma   90.00
#
_symmetry.space_group_name_H-M   'P 1'
#
loop_
_entity.id
_entity.type
_entity.pdbx_description
1 polymer ?
#
loop_
_entity_poly.entity_id
_entity_poly.type
_entity_poly.pdbx_seq_one_letter_code
_entity_poly.pdbx_strand_id
1 'polypeptide(L)'
;MNRGFTLVEVLVVIVILGILSAIGIPKVFGQIAKAKASEIPIAAGSYIKLQDAHIAHKNKIGTWTSIGFIAPGGGTTNNFQYSGCISDDMDLESNESIIGFKASNLTNLNECPAGNVWAVSMTPTGSHVDYQQILSNASCQPLTVSWAVGEITACSAAATNTNTNNGKGQKQD
;
A
#
# COMPACT_ATOMS: atom_id res chain seq x y z
N MET A 1 48.09 -6.49 -33.26
CA MET A 1 48.45 -5.25 -32.54
C MET A 1 47.37 -4.95 -31.51
N ASN A 2 47.66 -5.13 -30.23
CA ASN A 2 46.73 -4.73 -29.16
C ASN A 2 46.96 -3.24 -28.87
N ARG A 3 46.09 -2.38 -29.39
CA ARG A 3 46.02 -0.98 -28.96
C ARG A 3 45.47 -1.00 -27.53
N GLY A 4 46.34 -0.80 -26.54
CA GLY A 4 45.93 -0.64 -25.16
C GLY A 4 45.20 0.69 -24.96
N PHE A 5 44.14 0.68 -24.15
CA PHE A 5 43.49 1.91 -23.68
C PHE A 5 44.52 2.81 -22.99
N THR A 6 44.47 4.11 -23.28
CA THR A 6 45.35 5.06 -22.61
C THR A 6 44.86 5.31 -21.18
N LEU A 7 45.78 5.52 -20.23
CA LEU A 7 45.41 5.86 -18.84
C LEU A 7 44.57 7.15 -18.77
N VAL A 8 44.82 8.09 -19.67
CA VAL A 8 44.07 9.36 -19.72
C VAL A 8 42.63 9.17 -20.21
N GLU A 9 42.38 8.26 -21.17
CA GLU A 9 41.02 7.89 -21.58
C GLU A 9 40.24 7.29 -20.43
N VAL A 10 40.85 6.39 -19.66
CA VAL A 10 40.17 5.79 -18.51
C VAL A 10 39.95 6.82 -17.40
N LEU A 11 40.91 7.74 -17.18
CA LEU A 11 40.83 8.78 -16.16
C LEU A 11 39.72 9.80 -16.43
N VAL A 12 39.58 10.29 -17.66
CA VAL A 12 38.52 11.26 -17.98
C VAL A 12 37.13 10.62 -17.86
N VAL A 13 36.99 9.35 -18.24
CA VAL A 13 35.72 8.61 -18.13
C VAL A 13 35.29 8.45 -16.68
N ILE A 14 36.19 8.02 -15.79
CA ILE A 14 35.82 7.86 -14.36
C ILE A 14 35.51 9.20 -13.70
N VAL A 15 36.14 10.30 -14.11
CA VAL A 15 35.84 11.64 -13.60
C VAL A 15 34.45 12.08 -14.03
N ILE A 16 34.11 11.92 -15.32
CA ILE A 16 32.78 12.26 -15.84
C ILE A 16 31.70 11.37 -15.18
N LEU A 17 31.94 10.06 -15.10
CA LEU A 17 31.02 9.13 -14.40
C LEU A 17 30.87 9.50 -12.92
N GLY A 18 31.95 9.94 -12.26
CA GLY A 18 31.92 10.45 -10.89
C GLY A 18 30.93 11.61 -10.72
N ILE A 19 31.04 12.64 -11.56
CA ILE A 19 30.17 13.83 -11.51
C ILE A 19 28.70 13.45 -11.78
N LEU A 20 28.44 12.64 -12.82
CA LEU A 20 27.09 12.21 -13.16
C LEU A 20 26.46 11.37 -12.04
N SER A 21 27.23 10.47 -11.42
CA SER A 21 26.75 9.62 -10.33
C SER A 21 26.37 10.41 -9.09
N ALA A 22 27.11 11.47 -8.77
CA ALA A 22 26.86 12.31 -7.59
C ALA A 22 25.48 12.98 -7.65
N ILE A 23 25.03 13.38 -8.84
CA ILE A 23 23.72 14.02 -9.05
C ILE A 23 22.60 12.98 -9.17
N GLY A 24 22.88 11.83 -9.81
CA GLY A 24 21.86 10.83 -10.13
C GLY A 24 21.43 9.95 -8.95
N ILE A 25 22.36 9.52 -8.09
CA ILE A 25 22.09 8.53 -7.04
C ILE A 25 21.01 8.98 -6.04
N PRO A 26 21.01 10.22 -5.51
CA PRO A 26 20.00 10.64 -4.54
C PRO A 26 18.57 10.53 -5.10
N LYS A 27 18.38 10.83 -6.39
CA LYS A 27 17.07 10.78 -7.05
C LYS A 27 16.55 9.35 -7.23
N VAL A 28 17.44 8.39 -7.42
CA VAL A 28 17.07 6.98 -7.63
C VAL A 28 16.44 6.39 -6.37
N PHE A 29 16.90 6.76 -5.17
CA PHE A 29 16.33 6.25 -3.91
C PHE A 29 14.86 6.65 -3.73
N GLY A 30 14.51 7.90 -4.05
CA GLY A 30 13.10 8.35 -4.02
C GLY A 30 12.22 7.61 -5.03
N GLN A 31 12.76 7.28 -6.21
CA GLN A 31 12.03 6.48 -7.21
C GLN A 31 11.81 5.04 -6.75
N ILE A 32 12.79 4.43 -6.09
CA ILE A 32 12.65 3.09 -5.50
C ILE A 32 11.58 3.10 -4.41
N ALA A 33 11.58 4.12 -3.53
CA ALA A 33 10.57 4.25 -2.49
C ALA A 33 9.15 4.38 -3.07
N LYS A 34 8.99 5.20 -4.12
CA LYS A 34 7.72 5.34 -4.85
C LYS A 34 7.30 4.04 -5.54
N ALA A 35 8.25 3.30 -6.13
CA ALA A 35 7.97 2.01 -6.74
C ALA A 35 7.46 1.00 -5.70
N LYS A 36 8.07 0.94 -4.52
CA LYS A 36 7.57 0.13 -3.40
C LYS A 36 6.16 0.55 -2.98
N ALA A 37 5.92 1.85 -2.78
CA ALA A 37 4.61 2.36 -2.37
C ALA A 37 3.51 2.22 -3.45
N SER A 38 3.87 1.93 -4.70
CA SER A 38 2.90 1.76 -5.80
C SER A 38 1.95 0.57 -5.62
N GLU A 39 2.28 -0.40 -4.75
CA GLU A 39 1.37 -1.50 -4.42
C GLU A 39 0.13 -1.06 -3.63
N ILE A 40 0.24 0.02 -2.85
CA ILE A 40 -0.84 0.53 -2.00
C ILE A 40 -2.05 1.05 -2.81
N PRO A 41 -1.91 2.00 -3.76
CA PRO A 41 -3.05 2.50 -4.51
C PRO A 41 -3.72 1.42 -5.36
N ILE A 42 -2.97 0.42 -5.83
CA ILE A 42 -3.52 -0.73 -6.56
C ILE A 42 -4.39 -1.58 -5.64
N ALA A 43 -3.87 -1.94 -4.45
CA ALA A 43 -4.60 -2.71 -3.45
C ALA A 43 -5.85 -1.96 -2.94
N ALA A 44 -5.70 -0.68 -2.59
CA ALA A 44 -6.79 0.17 -2.13
C ALA A 44 -7.87 0.35 -3.22
N GLY A 45 -7.48 0.53 -4.48
CA GLY A 45 -8.41 0.63 -5.60
C GLY A 45 -9.18 -0.67 -5.85
N SER A 46 -8.54 -1.84 -5.65
CA SER A 46 -9.24 -3.12 -5.70
C SER A 46 -10.23 -3.28 -4.54
N TYR A 47 -9.84 -2.87 -3.33
CA TYR A 47 -10.71 -2.89 -2.15
C TYR A 47 -11.98 -2.06 -2.38
N ILE A 48 -11.85 -0.80 -2.79
CA ILE A 48 -12.97 0.12 -3.04
C ILE A 48 -13.95 -0.48 -4.07
N LYS A 49 -13.44 -1.03 -5.18
CA LYS A 49 -14.30 -1.63 -6.23
C LYS A 49 -15.09 -2.83 -5.73
N LEU A 50 -14.47 -3.70 -4.94
CA LEU A 50 -15.15 -4.87 -4.36
C LEU A 50 -16.20 -4.43 -3.34
N GLN A 51 -15.86 -3.40 -2.56
CA GLN A 51 -16.77 -2.81 -1.59
C GLN A 51 -18.02 -2.22 -2.25
N ASP A 52 -17.85 -1.43 -3.33
CA ASP A 52 -18.96 -0.86 -4.09
C ASP A 52 -19.86 -1.93 -4.71
N ALA A 53 -19.26 -2.99 -5.28
CA ALA A 53 -20.01 -4.10 -5.83
C ALA A 53 -20.83 -4.83 -4.75
N HIS A 54 -20.25 -5.02 -3.56
CA HIS A 54 -20.93 -5.64 -2.43
C HIS A 54 -22.07 -4.77 -1.90
N ILE A 55 -21.84 -3.46 -1.76
CA ILE A 55 -22.87 -2.49 -1.36
C ILE A 55 -24.03 -2.50 -2.36
N ALA A 56 -23.74 -2.48 -3.67
CA ALA A 56 -24.78 -2.51 -4.70
C ALA A 56 -25.65 -3.78 -4.65
N HIS A 57 -25.11 -4.90 -4.16
CA HIS A 57 -25.83 -6.18 -4.10
C HIS A 57 -26.50 -6.45 -2.74
N LYS A 58 -25.90 -6.02 -1.63
CA LYS A 58 -26.32 -6.36 -0.26
C LYS A 58 -26.78 -5.16 0.58
N ASN A 59 -26.59 -3.94 0.10
CA ASN A 59 -26.86 -2.70 0.82
C ASN A 59 -26.18 -2.65 2.21
N LYS A 60 -24.99 -3.25 2.31
CA LYS A 60 -24.19 -3.34 3.53
C LYS A 60 -22.72 -3.13 3.20
N ILE A 61 -21.95 -2.66 4.18
CA ILE A 61 -20.50 -2.66 4.13
C ILE A 61 -20.00 -4.03 4.54
N GLY A 62 -19.36 -4.76 3.63
CA GLY A 62 -18.82 -6.08 3.92
C GLY A 62 -17.44 -6.08 4.60
N THR A 63 -17.15 -7.17 5.31
CA THR A 63 -15.76 -7.53 5.69
C THR A 63 -14.90 -7.87 4.47
N TRP A 64 -13.58 -7.97 4.63
CA TRP A 64 -12.70 -8.44 3.53
C TRP A 64 -13.08 -9.82 3.00
N THR A 65 -13.60 -10.69 3.86
CA THR A 65 -14.06 -12.03 3.46
C THR A 65 -15.38 -11.92 2.68
N SER A 66 -16.32 -11.11 3.15
CA SER A 66 -17.64 -10.92 2.53
C SER A 66 -17.55 -10.29 1.14
N ILE A 67 -16.60 -9.38 0.92
CA ILE A 67 -16.35 -8.74 -0.38
C ILE A 67 -15.38 -9.54 -1.25
N GLY A 68 -14.79 -10.62 -0.74
CA GLY A 68 -13.79 -11.43 -1.45
C GLY A 68 -12.46 -10.69 -1.69
N PHE A 69 -12.15 -9.67 -0.88
CA PHE A 69 -10.88 -8.98 -0.96
C PHE A 69 -9.77 -9.81 -0.31
N ILE A 70 -8.68 -10.00 -1.06
CA ILE A 70 -7.46 -10.65 -0.59
C ILE A 70 -6.34 -9.61 -0.66
N ALA A 71 -5.73 -9.30 0.49
CA ALA A 71 -4.64 -8.35 0.54
C ALA A 71 -3.37 -8.91 -0.15
N PRO A 72 -2.51 -8.04 -0.72
CA PRO A 72 -1.24 -8.45 -1.30
C PRO A 72 -0.40 -9.29 -0.32
N GLY A 73 0.26 -10.33 -0.85
CA GLY A 73 1.05 -11.25 -0.03
C GLY A 73 0.26 -12.01 1.04
N GLY A 74 -1.07 -12.06 0.94
CA GLY A 74 -1.92 -12.66 1.98
C GLY A 74 -1.94 -11.83 3.27
N GLY A 75 -1.79 -10.51 3.17
CA GLY A 75 -1.82 -9.59 4.32
C GLY A 75 -0.47 -9.03 4.71
N THR A 76 0.64 -9.54 4.19
CA THR A 76 1.97 -8.97 4.42
C THR A 76 2.86 -9.17 3.20
N THR A 77 3.49 -8.10 2.74
CA THR A 77 4.55 -8.09 1.72
C THR A 77 5.89 -7.78 2.37
N ASN A 78 6.95 -7.69 1.58
CA ASN A 78 8.26 -7.29 2.08
C ASN A 78 8.30 -5.84 2.60
N ASN A 79 7.37 -4.99 2.14
CA ASN A 79 7.39 -3.56 2.46
C ASN A 79 6.20 -3.12 3.31
N PHE A 80 5.07 -3.85 3.29
CA PHE A 80 3.83 -3.43 3.94
C PHE A 80 3.10 -4.57 4.66
N GLN A 81 2.39 -4.21 5.72
CA GLN A 81 1.42 -5.05 6.40
C GLN A 81 0.03 -4.46 6.22
N TYR A 82 -0.93 -5.32 5.88
CA TYR A 82 -2.31 -4.93 5.58
C TYR A 82 -3.26 -5.37 6.70
N SER A 83 -4.25 -4.54 6.99
CA SER A 83 -5.35 -4.88 7.91
C SER A 83 -6.61 -4.06 7.61
N GLY A 84 -7.76 -4.51 8.10
CA GLY A 84 -9.01 -3.73 8.10
C GLY A 84 -9.65 -3.71 9.48
N CYS A 85 -10.60 -2.80 9.68
CA CYS A 85 -11.27 -2.58 10.98
C CYS A 85 -12.71 -3.10 11.04
N ILE A 86 -13.20 -3.68 9.94
CA ILE A 86 -14.57 -4.19 9.83
C ILE A 86 -14.54 -5.68 10.23
N SER A 87 -15.18 -6.03 11.36
CA SER A 87 -15.27 -7.41 11.85
C SER A 87 -16.47 -8.16 11.31
N ASP A 88 -17.55 -7.43 11.01
CA ASP A 88 -18.83 -7.97 10.55
C ASP A 88 -19.45 -7.01 9.53
N ASP A 89 -20.37 -7.52 8.72
CA ASP A 89 -21.05 -6.69 7.72
C ASP A 89 -21.95 -5.65 8.42
N MET A 90 -21.83 -4.38 8.02
CA MET A 90 -22.48 -3.23 8.67
C MET A 90 -23.52 -2.58 7.76
N ASP A 91 -24.58 -2.03 8.33
CA ASP A 91 -25.55 -1.24 7.58
C ASP A 91 -25.00 0.15 7.22
N LEU A 92 -25.58 0.80 6.20
CA LEU A 92 -25.13 2.10 5.71
C LEU A 92 -25.65 3.30 6.54
N GLU A 93 -26.32 3.06 7.65
CA GLU A 93 -27.11 4.08 8.36
C GLU A 93 -26.29 5.02 9.27
N SER A 94 -25.03 4.69 9.56
CA SER A 94 -24.15 5.54 10.36
C SER A 94 -23.38 6.53 9.50
N ASN A 95 -23.33 7.81 9.88
CA ASN A 95 -22.46 8.81 9.24
C ASN A 95 -21.04 8.85 9.83
N GLU A 96 -20.66 7.84 10.63
CA GLU A 96 -19.34 7.76 11.24
C GLU A 96 -18.33 7.15 10.27
N SER A 97 -17.14 7.74 10.23
CA SER A 97 -16.07 7.24 9.38
C SER A 97 -15.38 6.03 10.00
N ILE A 98 -15.23 4.96 9.22
CA ILE A 98 -14.53 3.75 9.61
C ILE A 98 -13.41 3.41 8.63
N ILE A 99 -12.31 2.85 9.15
CA ILE A 99 -11.18 2.43 8.32
C ILE A 99 -11.46 1.03 7.75
N GLY A 100 -11.74 0.96 6.44
CA GLY A 100 -12.00 -0.29 5.75
C GLY A 100 -10.73 -1.02 5.29
N PHE A 101 -9.70 -0.25 4.96
CA PHE A 101 -8.41 -0.76 4.50
C PHE A 101 -7.27 0.04 5.14
N LYS A 102 -6.21 -0.65 5.52
CA LYS A 102 -5.00 -0.08 6.11
C LYS A 102 -3.78 -0.82 5.57
N ALA A 103 -2.76 -0.08 5.15
CA ALA A 103 -1.44 -0.58 4.80
C ALA A 103 -0.40 0.19 5.62
N SER A 104 0.39 -0.52 6.43
CA SER A 104 1.47 0.06 7.24
C SER A 104 2.82 -0.33 6.65
N ASN A 105 3.74 0.62 6.45
CA ASN A 105 5.06 0.26 5.96
C ASN A 105 5.91 -0.39 7.06
N LEU A 106 6.58 -1.49 6.70
CA LEU A 106 7.47 -2.25 7.58
C LEU A 106 8.91 -1.74 7.54
N THR A 107 9.27 -0.99 6.50
CA THR A 107 10.62 -0.46 6.28
C THR A 107 10.57 1.01 5.90
N ASN A 108 11.67 1.72 6.10
CA ASN A 108 11.81 3.11 5.66
C ASN A 108 11.67 3.21 4.13
N LEU A 109 10.89 4.20 3.70
CA LEU A 109 10.65 4.53 2.29
C LEU A 109 11.20 5.94 2.04
N ASN A 110 12.53 6.04 2.00
CA ASN A 110 13.25 7.31 1.89
C ASN A 110 12.94 8.24 3.10
N GLU A 111 12.31 9.39 2.91
CA GLU A 111 11.95 10.33 3.99
C GLU A 111 10.77 9.86 4.84
N CYS A 112 10.07 8.78 4.45
CA CYS A 112 8.96 8.19 5.19
C CYS A 112 9.46 7.06 6.11
N PRO A 113 9.50 7.24 7.45
CA PRO A 113 9.94 6.20 8.38
C PRO A 113 9.02 4.98 8.38
N ALA A 114 9.51 3.83 8.85
CA ALA A 114 8.69 2.65 9.12
C ALA A 114 7.55 2.94 10.12
N GLY A 115 6.42 2.26 9.98
CA GLY A 115 5.25 2.36 10.86
C GLY A 115 4.22 3.42 10.45
N ASN A 116 4.44 4.13 9.34
CA ASN A 116 3.44 4.99 8.73
C ASN A 116 2.36 4.21 7.99
N VAL A 117 1.20 4.82 7.87
CA VAL A 117 -0.03 4.15 7.47
C VAL A 117 -0.69 4.88 6.32
N TRP A 118 -1.16 4.09 5.36
CA TRP A 118 -2.11 4.48 4.32
C TRP A 118 -3.42 3.79 4.62
N ALA A 119 -4.51 4.56 4.76
CA ALA A 119 -5.83 4.03 5.01
C ALA A 119 -6.89 4.51 4.02
N VAL A 120 -7.86 3.66 3.74
CA VAL A 120 -9.12 4.05 3.11
C VAL A 120 -10.14 4.20 4.23
N SER A 121 -10.52 5.45 4.50
CA SER A 121 -11.66 5.78 5.34
C SER A 121 -12.93 5.69 4.51
N MET A 122 -13.98 5.15 5.14
CA MET A 122 -15.30 4.95 4.57
C MET A 122 -16.31 5.67 5.44
N THR A 123 -17.10 6.56 4.84
CA THR A 123 -18.18 7.26 5.53
C THR A 123 -19.50 6.82 4.90
N PRO A 124 -20.30 5.98 5.56
CA PRO A 124 -21.61 5.61 5.06
C PRO A 124 -22.56 6.83 5.08
N THR A 125 -23.48 6.91 4.12
CA THR A 125 -24.40 8.05 3.95
C THR A 125 -25.87 7.62 3.88
N GLY A 126 -26.17 6.39 4.28
CA GLY A 126 -27.50 5.76 4.15
C GLY A 126 -27.79 5.15 2.78
N SER A 127 -27.16 5.65 1.71
CA SER A 127 -27.40 5.20 0.33
C SER A 127 -26.14 4.79 -0.43
N HIS A 128 -24.99 5.33 -0.04
CA HIS A 128 -23.69 5.00 -0.60
C HIS A 128 -22.62 5.14 0.49
N VAL A 129 -21.36 4.91 0.11
CA VAL A 129 -20.21 5.13 0.97
C VAL A 129 -19.29 6.13 0.27
N ASP A 130 -18.90 7.17 0.99
CA ASP A 130 -17.85 8.07 0.58
C ASP A 130 -16.49 7.51 1.01
N TYR A 131 -15.53 7.50 0.08
CA TYR A 131 -14.18 7.01 0.36
C TYR A 131 -13.20 8.17 0.44
N GLN A 132 -12.36 8.16 1.47
CA GLN A 132 -11.23 9.07 1.59
C GLN A 132 -9.93 8.29 1.73
N GLN A 133 -8.95 8.61 0.88
CA GLN A 133 -7.61 8.06 0.91
C GLN A 133 -6.73 8.95 1.79
N ILE A 134 -6.36 8.43 2.96
CA ILE A 134 -5.64 9.18 3.99
C ILE A 134 -4.31 8.53 4.35
N LEU A 135 -3.33 9.35 4.73
CA LEU A 135 -2.01 8.90 5.15
C LEU A 135 -1.62 9.54 6.50
N SER A 136 -0.89 8.79 7.33
CA SER A 136 -0.61 9.18 8.72
C SER A 136 0.38 10.34 8.86
N ASN A 137 1.25 10.55 7.88
CA ASN A 137 2.35 11.51 8.01
C ASN A 137 2.77 12.15 6.69
N ALA A 138 2.91 13.48 6.67
CA ALA A 138 3.27 14.28 5.50
C ALA A 138 4.54 13.83 4.78
N SER A 139 5.52 13.25 5.49
CA SER A 139 6.76 12.73 4.88
C SER A 139 6.51 11.61 3.87
N CYS A 140 5.37 10.93 3.94
CA CYS A 140 4.98 9.86 3.03
C CYS A 140 4.14 10.34 1.84
N GLN A 141 3.67 11.59 1.85
CA GLN A 141 2.82 12.17 0.79
C GLN A 141 3.47 12.12 -0.62
N PRO A 142 4.80 12.35 -0.81
CA PRO A 142 5.42 12.28 -2.13
C PRO A 142 5.34 10.88 -2.78
N LEU A 143 5.15 9.83 -1.98
CA LEU A 143 5.07 8.45 -2.44
C LEU A 143 3.71 8.15 -3.11
N THR A 144 2.64 8.80 -2.65
CA THR A 144 1.26 8.57 -3.09
C THR A 144 0.49 9.91 -3.23
N VAL A 145 0.67 10.59 -4.35
CA VAL A 145 0.21 11.99 -4.54
C VAL A 145 -1.30 12.22 -4.49
N SER A 146 -2.13 11.18 -4.63
CA SER A 146 -3.60 11.31 -4.51
C SER A 146 -4.12 11.19 -3.07
N TRP A 147 -3.23 10.88 -2.11
CA TRP A 147 -3.60 10.62 -0.73
C TRP A 147 -3.32 11.86 0.12
N ALA A 148 -4.28 12.25 0.95
CA ALA A 148 -4.17 13.41 1.82
C ALA A 148 -3.68 13.00 3.23
N VAL A 149 -2.97 13.90 3.92
CA VAL A 149 -2.62 13.67 5.34
C VAL A 149 -3.88 13.81 6.18
N GLY A 150 -4.14 12.84 7.07
CA GLY A 150 -5.31 12.86 7.93
C GLY A 150 -5.16 11.97 9.16
N GLU A 151 -6.08 12.12 10.11
CA GLU A 151 -6.14 11.25 11.28
C GLU A 151 -6.65 9.86 10.90
N ILE A 152 -5.92 8.84 11.32
CA ILE A 152 -6.29 7.44 11.09
C ILE A 152 -6.69 6.86 12.44
N THR A 153 -8.00 6.68 12.64
CA THR A 153 -8.53 6.11 13.87
C THR A 153 -7.96 4.71 14.09
N ALA A 154 -7.42 4.46 15.29
CA ALA A 154 -6.94 3.15 15.66
C ALA A 154 -8.11 2.15 15.69
N CYS A 155 -7.86 0.93 15.23
CA CYS A 155 -8.82 -0.15 15.32
C CYS A 155 -8.14 -1.45 15.75
N SER A 156 -8.86 -2.25 16.52
CA SER A 156 -8.51 -3.66 16.72
C SER A 156 -8.59 -4.35 15.36
N ALA A 157 -7.45 -4.81 14.84
CA ALA A 157 -7.40 -5.46 13.53
C ALA A 157 -8.44 -6.59 13.45
N ALA A 158 -9.40 -6.47 12.54
CA ALA A 158 -10.50 -7.43 12.42
C ALA A 158 -10.61 -8.11 11.05
N ALA A 159 -9.92 -7.61 10.02
CA ALA A 159 -9.94 -8.25 8.70
C ALA A 159 -8.54 -8.69 8.29
N THR A 160 -8.26 -9.99 8.38
CA THR A 160 -7.14 -10.64 7.70
C THR A 160 -7.68 -11.76 6.81
N ASN A 161 -7.91 -11.45 5.54
CA ASN A 161 -8.11 -12.48 4.53
C ASN A 161 -6.72 -12.91 4.05
N THR A 162 -6.03 -13.65 4.93
CA THR A 162 -4.73 -14.24 4.59
C THR A 162 -5.00 -15.45 3.72
N ASN A 163 -4.28 -15.55 2.59
CA ASN A 163 -4.39 -16.69 1.69
C ASN A 163 -3.66 -17.87 2.35
N THR A 164 -4.27 -18.49 3.37
CA THR A 164 -3.77 -19.73 3.97
C THR A 164 -4.07 -20.90 3.04
N ASN A 165 -3.40 -20.95 1.89
CA ASN A 165 -3.06 -22.23 1.27
C ASN A 165 -2.01 -22.90 2.17
N ASN A 166 -2.49 -23.37 3.32
CA ASN A 166 -1.77 -24.29 4.17
C ASN A 166 -1.64 -25.58 3.34
N GLY A 167 -0.40 -25.93 2.96
CA GLY A 167 -0.07 -27.23 2.39
C GLY A 167 -0.35 -28.37 3.37
N LYS A 168 -1.62 -28.65 3.64
CA LYS A 168 -2.05 -29.91 4.22
C LYS A 168 -2.34 -30.83 3.05
N GLY A 169 -1.41 -31.75 2.80
CA GLY A 169 -1.69 -32.93 2.01
C GLY A 169 -2.95 -33.60 2.56
N GLN A 170 -4.02 -33.58 1.77
CA GLN A 170 -5.13 -34.49 1.98
C GLN A 170 -4.62 -35.89 1.61
N LYS A 171 -4.25 -36.67 2.62
CA LYS A 171 -4.32 -38.12 2.49
C LYS A 171 -5.80 -38.48 2.51
N GLN A 172 -6.27 -38.99 1.37
CA GLN A 172 -7.45 -39.84 1.29
C GLN A 172 -7.17 -41.10 2.12
N ASP A 173 -8.01 -41.33 3.13
CA ASP A 173 -8.40 -42.64 3.61
C ASP A 173 -9.93 -42.70 3.53
#